data_AF-A0AB33Z0T4-F1
#
_entry.id   AF-A0AB33Z0T4-F1
#
_cell.length_a   1.000
_cell.length_b   1.000
_cell.length_c   1.000
_cell.angle_alpha   90.00
_cell.angle_beta   90.00
_cell.angle_gamma   90.00
#
_symmetry.space_group_name_H-M   'P 1'
#
loop_
_entity.id
_entity.type
_entity.pdbx_description
1 polymer ?
#
loop_
_entity_poly.entity_id
_entity_poly.type
_entity_poly.pdbx_seq_one_letter_code
_entity_poly.pdbx_strand_id
1 'polypeptide(L)' 'MSITKKYTFQTSAEKDSWRADIVRRASSKNTVISKTQTGFKSEAEAVQWAEKELALFLKKQSARNKRQADKRT' A
#
# COMPACT_ATOMS: atom_id res chain seq x y z
N MET A 1 6.61 -21.72 1.53
CA MET A 1 6.73 -20.39 2.18
C MET A 1 6.19 -19.33 1.24
N SER A 2 4.95 -18.86 1.43
CA SER A 2 4.46 -17.69 0.67
C SER A 2 4.81 -16.42 1.46
N ILE A 3 5.84 -15.70 1.03
CA ILE A 3 6.12 -14.36 1.54
C ILE A 3 5.03 -13.44 0.98
N THR A 4 3.87 -13.42 1.62
CA THR A 4 2.81 -12.48 1.25
C THR A 4 3.27 -11.08 1.63
N LYS A 5 3.36 -10.19 0.65
CA LYS A 5 3.79 -8.80 0.86
C LYS A 5 2.88 -8.10 1.89
N LYS A 6 3.47 -7.34 2.82
CA LYS A 6 2.72 -6.60 3.87
C LYS A 6 1.86 -5.48 3.31
N TYR A 7 2.30 -4.88 2.21
CA TYR A 7 1.56 -3.86 1.47
C TYR A 7 1.38 -4.34 0.03
N THR A 8 0.21 -4.08 -0.52
CA THR A 8 -0.14 -4.26 -1.93
C THR A 8 -1.00 -3.08 -2.36
N PHE A 9 -1.23 -2.94 -3.65
CA PHE A 9 -2.22 -2.01 -4.18
C PHE A 9 -3.27 -2.75 -5.00
N GLN A 10 -4.43 -2.14 -5.12
CA GLN A 10 -5.51 -2.57 -5.99
C GLN A 10 -6.01 -1.36 -6.76
N THR A 11 -6.23 -1.52 -8.06
CA THR A 11 -6.87 -0.53 -8.91
C THR A 11 -8.24 -1.02 -9.31
N SER A 12 -9.22 -0.12 -9.28
CA SER A 12 -10.60 -0.40 -9.68
C SER A 12 -11.07 0.70 -10.61
N ALA A 13 -11.75 0.32 -11.69
CA ALA A 13 -12.41 1.26 -12.57
C ALA A 13 -13.74 1.71 -11.94
N GLU A 14 -13.93 3.02 -11.83
CA GLU A 14 -15.21 3.67 -11.55
C GLU A 14 -15.78 4.26 -12.86
N LYS A 15 -17.04 4.72 -12.84
CA LYS A 15 -17.81 5.11 -14.04
C LYS A 15 -17.03 5.94 -15.07
N ASP A 16 -16.33 6.99 -14.62
CA ASP A 16 -15.54 7.90 -15.47
C ASP A 16 -14.11 8.11 -14.96
N SER A 17 -13.68 7.33 -13.96
CA SER A 17 -12.37 7.52 -13.34
C SER A 17 -11.80 6.23 -12.79
N TRP A 18 -10.51 6.25 -12.51
CA TRP A 18 -9.81 5.16 -11.87
C TRP A 18 -9.59 5.45 -10.39
N ARG A 19 -9.66 4.39 -9.61
CA ARG A 19 -9.40 4.37 -8.18
C ARG A 19 -8.20 3.49 -7.89
N ALA A 20 -7.33 3.95 -6.99
CA ALA A 20 -6.23 3.18 -6.44
C ALA A 20 -6.35 3.07 -4.91
N ASP A 21 -6.31 1.86 -4.40
CA ASP A 21 -6.36 1.53 -2.99
C ASP A 21 -5.05 0.86 -2.57
N ILE A 22 -4.37 1.45 -1.58
CA ILE A 22 -3.22 0.82 -0.90
C ILE A 22 -3.75 -0.09 0.20
N VAL A 23 -3.57 -1.38 0.04
CA VAL A 23 -4.04 -2.39 0.99
C VAL A 23 -2.86 -2.86 1.86
N ARG A 24 -3.01 -2.78 3.18
CA ARG A 24 -2.07 -3.39 4.13
C ARG A 24 -2.64 -4.69 4.67
N ARG A 25 -1.79 -5.70 4.76
CA ARG A 25 -2.06 -6.91 5.53
C ARG A 25 -1.80 -6.62 7.00
N ALA A 26 -2.87 -6.42 7.77
CA ALA A 26 -2.80 -6.17 9.20
C ALA A 26 -2.52 -7.46 9.97
N SER A 27 -3.11 -8.58 9.55
CA SER A 27 -2.85 -9.93 10.08
C SER A 27 -2.91 -10.96 8.94
N SER A 28 -2.60 -12.23 9.23
CA SER A 28 -2.66 -13.29 8.22
C SER A 28 -4.04 -13.41 7.56
N LYS A 29 -5.11 -13.14 8.30
CA LYS A 29 -6.50 -13.23 7.83
C LYS A 29 -7.11 -11.88 7.46
N ASN A 30 -6.52 -10.76 7.90
CA ASN A 30 -7.11 -9.43 7.76
C ASN A 30 -6.26 -8.50 6.89
N THR A 31 -6.87 -8.02 5.81
CA THR A 31 -6.37 -6.94 4.96
C THR A 31 -7.24 -5.69 5.16
N VAL A 32 -6.60 -4.53 5.30
CA VAL A 32 -7.29 -3.26 5.48
C VAL A 32 -6.73 -2.23 4.52
N ILE A 33 -7.58 -1.34 4.04
CA ILE A 33 -7.18 -0.24 3.16
C ILE A 33 -6.50 0.82 4.02
N SER A 34 -5.26 1.19 3.65
CA SER A 34 -4.47 2.21 4.35
C SER A 34 -4.61 3.59 3.74
N LYS A 35 -4.81 3.64 2.42
CA LYS A 35 -5.01 4.89 1.69
C LYS A 35 -5.78 4.60 0.41
N THR A 36 -6.73 5.47 0.11
CA THR A 36 -7.53 5.43 -1.10
C THR A 36 -7.30 6.74 -1.84
N GLN A 37 -7.15 6.66 -3.16
CA GLN A 37 -7.17 7.81 -4.04
C GLN A 37 -8.05 7.51 -5.25
N THR A 38 -8.94 8.44 -5.56
CA THR A 38 -9.86 8.38 -6.71
C THR A 38 -9.61 9.56 -7.63
N GLY A 39 -10.23 9.53 -8.81
CA GLY A 39 -10.17 10.63 -9.77
C GLY A 39 -9.00 10.55 -10.75
N PHE A 40 -8.39 9.39 -10.92
CA PHE A 40 -7.39 9.19 -11.97
C PHE A 40 -8.07 9.10 -13.34
N LYS A 41 -7.45 9.64 -14.39
CA LYS A 41 -8.01 9.57 -15.74
C LYS A 41 -7.69 8.24 -16.42
N SER A 42 -6.61 7.59 -16.00
CA SER A 42 -6.17 6.31 -16.56
C SER A 42 -5.70 5.35 -15.47
N GLU A 43 -5.76 4.05 -15.78
CA GLU A 43 -5.20 3.00 -14.93
C GLU A 43 -3.70 3.22 -14.68
N ALA A 44 -2.95 3.65 -15.70
CA ALA A 44 -1.52 3.88 -15.59
C ALA A 44 -1.18 4.98 -14.56
N GLU A 45 -1.95 6.07 -14.52
CA GLU A 45 -1.80 7.10 -13.48
C GLU A 45 -2.10 6.56 -12.09
N ALA A 46 -3.16 5.76 -11.95
CA ALA A 46 -3.55 5.12 -10.70
C ALA A 46 -2.46 4.16 -10.19
N VAL A 47 -1.87 3.35 -11.07
CA VAL A 47 -0.78 2.43 -10.76
C VAL A 47 0.49 3.19 -10.39
N GLN A 48 0.91 4.19 -11.17
CA GLN A 48 2.10 4.99 -10.85
C GLN A 48 1.98 5.68 -9.49
N TRP A 49 0.79 6.21 -9.18
CA TRP A 49 0.52 6.77 -7.86
C TRP A 49 0.63 5.70 -6.78
N ALA A 50 0.03 4.53 -7.00
CA ALA A 50 0.04 3.45 -6.03
C ALA A 50 1.46 2.92 -5.74
N GLU A 51 2.31 2.80 -6.76
CA GLU A 51 3.71 2.38 -6.62
C GLU A 51 4.54 3.39 -5.81
N LYS A 52 4.40 4.69 -6.13
CA LYS A 52 5.07 5.77 -5.38
C LYS A 52 4.66 5.73 -3.91
N GLU A 53 3.37 5.59 -3.65
CA GLU A 53 2.85 5.57 -2.30
C GLU A 53 3.30 4.31 -1.55
N LEU A 54 3.31 3.14 -2.21
CA LEU A 54 3.77 1.89 -1.64
C LEU A 54 5.25 1.97 -1.22
N ALA A 55 6.11 2.61 -2.02
CA ALA A 55 7.51 2.85 -1.66
C ALA A 55 7.64 3.72 -0.38
N LEU A 56 6.80 4.75 -0.24
CA LEU A 56 6.75 5.58 0.97
C LEU A 56 6.31 4.77 2.20
N PHE A 57 5.30 3.90 2.05
CA PHE A 57 4.85 3.01 3.13
C PHE A 57 5.94 2.03 3.55
N LEU A 58 6.67 1.44 2.60
CA LEU A 58 7.80 0.54 2.88
C LEU A 58 8.92 1.27 3.64
N LYS A 59 9.28 2.49 3.24
CA LYS A 59 10.28 3.31 3.93
C LYS A 59 9.86 3.68 5.35
N LYS A 60 8.59 4.04 5.56
CA LYS A 60 8.04 4.28 6.91
C LYS A 60 8.08 3.01 7.76
N GLN A 61 7.70 1.86 7.19
CA GLN A 61 7.71 0.59 7.90
C GLN A 61 9.13 0.15 8.27
N SER A 62 10.11 0.29 7.38
CA SER A 62 11.51 -0.06 7.67
C SER A 62 12.10 0.82 8.76
N ALA A 63 11.84 2.14 8.72
CA ALA A 63 12.26 3.06 9.78
C ALA A 63 11.63 2.72 11.14
N ARG A 64 10.33 2.35 11.16
CA ARG A 64 9.65 1.88 12.37
C ARG A 64 10.23 0.58 12.90
N ASN A 65 10.56 -0.37 12.02
CA ASN A 65 11.18 -1.63 12.40
C ASN A 65 12.56 -1.41 13.02
N LYS A 66 13.39 -0.54 12.41
CA LYS A 66 14.71 -0.18 12.94
C LYS A 66 14.61 0.41 14.34
N ARG A 67 13.76 1.43 14.54
CA ARG A 67 13.51 2.02 15.86
C ARG A 67 13.04 1.02 16.91
N GLN A 68 12.24 0.02 16.51
CA GLN A 68 11.75 -0.99 17.44
C GLN A 68 12.82 -2.05 17.77
N ALA A 69 13.73 -2.35 16.83
CA ALA A 69 14.89 -3.20 17.07
C ALA A 69 15.85 -2.52 18.05
N ASP A 70 16.13 -1.22 17.85
CA ASP A 70 16.98 -0.43 18.73
C ASP A 70 16.44 -0.37 20.17
N LYS A 71 15.11 -0.38 20.36
CA LYS A 71 14.46 -0.42 21.69
C LYS A 71 14.44 -1.78 22.38
N ARG A 72 14.68 -2.85 21.63
CA ARG A 72 14.67 -4.23 22.16
C ARG A 72 16.06 -4.70 22.59
N THR A 73 17.08 -3.93 22.23
CA THR A 73 18.46 -4.12 22.67
C THR A 73 18.68 -3.27 23.91
#